data_AF-A0A812I2Y2-F1
#
_entry.id   AF-A0A812I2Y2-F1
#
_cell.length_a   1.000
_cell.length_b   1.000
_cell.length_c   1.000
_cell.angle_alpha   90.00
_cell.angle_beta   90.00
_cell.angle_gamma   90.00
#
_symmetry.space_group_name_H-M   'P 1'
#
loop_
_entity.id
_entity.type
_entity.pdbx_description
1 polymer ?
#
loop_
_entity_poly.entity_id
_entity_poly.type
_entity_poly.pdbx_seq_one_letter_code
_entity_poly.pdbx_strand_id
1 'polypeptide(L)'
;MPSSSGTIPGDTEQRVSVPIPRSLHELKGHANKHFGVRAQKPLRMYHHGKVVITHAQHVTNLKDGDVVVVTVTDEEQGPPPISTHQAHYVPHRLEAKKPPPAQDGPGEGVPFDGKSSYTVDYIPHPLEVRDKAKPPRNVWEPGRTEARTGKSTYNSEFPWHAVKPPESSKKQVPPAAHVPFEGLTSYQHDYIKHPNRPRSATGRPKPQMPASGPFDGTTTYTTDYKRFHVPQARPLKPQDGVLKTDKNPFEGASEYRREYLKHPLQGPEILHIEPDLRRLDVWPKRPATEQGASGRRN
;
A
#
# COMPACT_ATOMS: atom_id res chain seq x y z
N MET A 1 -23.22 -22.75 -32.92
CA MET A 1 -22.52 -21.69 -33.69
C MET A 1 -23.41 -21.29 -34.86
N PRO A 2 -24.16 -20.18 -34.81
CA PRO A 2 -24.81 -19.66 -36.00
C PRO A 2 -23.93 -18.59 -36.67
N SER A 3 -23.47 -18.90 -37.87
CA SER A 3 -22.87 -17.97 -38.82
C SER A 3 -23.99 -17.12 -39.45
N SER A 4 -24.20 -15.89 -38.97
CA SER A 4 -25.04 -14.92 -39.68
C SER A 4 -24.17 -14.06 -40.59
N SER A 5 -24.05 -14.45 -41.85
CA SER A 5 -23.50 -13.63 -42.93
C SER A 5 -24.48 -12.51 -43.29
N GLY A 6 -24.68 -11.56 -42.37
CA GLY A 6 -25.53 -10.38 -42.58
C GLY A 6 -24.78 -9.13 -42.18
N THR A 7 -24.45 -8.28 -43.16
CA THR A 7 -23.91 -6.94 -42.90
C THR A 7 -24.81 -6.19 -41.93
N ILE A 8 -24.24 -5.60 -40.88
CA ILE A 8 -24.97 -4.79 -39.91
C ILE A 8 -25.05 -3.35 -40.44
N PRO A 9 -26.24 -2.81 -40.72
CA PRO A 9 -26.39 -1.43 -41.19
C PRO A 9 -26.12 -0.45 -40.05
N GLY A 10 -25.23 0.52 -40.28
CA GLY A 10 -25.00 1.64 -39.36
C GLY A 10 -25.97 2.80 -39.62
N ASP A 11 -26.31 3.54 -38.57
CA ASP A 11 -27.08 4.77 -38.68
C ASP A 11 -26.17 5.96 -39.05
N THR A 12 -26.31 6.46 -40.27
CA THR A 12 -25.51 7.56 -40.80
C THR A 12 -25.89 8.90 -40.17
N GLU A 13 -27.12 9.07 -39.66
CA GLU A 13 -27.58 10.31 -39.03
C GLU A 13 -26.89 10.57 -37.68
N GLN A 14 -26.42 9.52 -37.02
CA GLN A 14 -25.72 9.58 -35.74
C GLN A 14 -24.21 9.35 -35.88
N ARG A 15 -23.67 9.42 -37.10
CA ARG A 15 -22.24 9.23 -37.38
C ARG A 15 -21.39 10.25 -36.62
N VAL A 16 -20.33 9.75 -35.99
CA VAL A 16 -19.29 10.56 -35.35
C VAL A 16 -17.95 10.33 -36.03
N SER A 17 -17.27 11.42 -36.39
CA SER A 17 -15.91 11.39 -36.96
C SER A 17 -14.88 11.53 -35.84
N VAL A 18 -13.97 10.57 -35.74
CA VAL A 18 -12.86 10.55 -34.75
C VAL A 18 -11.53 10.36 -35.48
N PRO A 19 -10.38 10.80 -34.93
CA PRO A 19 -9.09 10.47 -35.51
C PRO A 19 -8.88 8.95 -35.54
N ILE A 20 -8.13 8.46 -36.52
CA ILE A 20 -7.86 7.03 -36.68
C ILE A 20 -7.17 6.49 -35.41
N PRO A 21 -7.76 5.51 -34.73
CA PRO A 21 -7.23 5.03 -33.46
C PRO A 21 -5.97 4.20 -33.70
N ARG A 22 -4.94 4.44 -32.89
CA ARG A 22 -3.67 3.70 -32.95
C ARG A 22 -3.78 2.33 -32.29
N SER A 23 -4.78 2.12 -31.44
CA SER A 23 -5.00 0.89 -30.70
C SER A 23 -6.46 0.51 -30.56
N LEU A 24 -6.72 -0.77 -30.31
CA LEU A 24 -8.07 -1.28 -30.03
C LEU A 24 -8.68 -0.70 -28.75
N HIS A 25 -7.85 -0.37 -27.76
CA HIS A 25 -8.33 0.30 -26.55
C HIS A 25 -8.84 1.73 -26.85
N GLU A 26 -8.13 2.46 -27.71
CA GLU A 26 -8.52 3.80 -28.15
C GLU A 26 -9.81 3.79 -28.97
N LEU A 27 -9.95 2.84 -29.90
CA LEU A 27 -11.20 2.64 -30.64
C LEU A 27 -12.38 2.34 -29.70
N LYS A 28 -12.19 1.43 -28.73
CA LYS A 28 -13.19 1.14 -27.68
C LYS A 28 -13.52 2.39 -26.86
N GLY A 29 -12.52 3.21 -26.54
CA GLY A 29 -12.69 4.48 -25.84
C GLY A 29 -13.56 5.47 -26.62
N HIS A 30 -13.29 5.67 -27.92
CA HIS A 30 -14.11 6.49 -28.80
C HIS A 30 -15.55 5.98 -28.89
N ALA A 31 -15.74 4.67 -29.09
CA ALA A 31 -17.06 4.05 -29.13
C ALA A 31 -17.83 4.23 -27.80
N ASN A 32 -17.18 4.00 -26.66
CA ASN A 32 -17.81 4.15 -25.34
C ASN A 32 -18.13 5.61 -25.00
N LYS A 33 -17.27 6.55 -25.40
CA LYS A 33 -17.48 7.99 -25.17
C LYS A 33 -18.72 8.51 -25.90
N HIS A 34 -18.91 8.11 -27.15
CA HIS A 34 -19.99 8.62 -27.99
C HIS A 34 -21.28 7.81 -27.86
N PHE A 35 -21.16 6.49 -27.71
CA PHE A 35 -22.30 5.57 -27.74
C PHE A 35 -22.48 4.77 -26.43
N GLY A 36 -21.42 4.53 -25.64
CA GLY A 36 -21.46 3.66 -24.45
C GLY A 36 -22.36 4.11 -23.29
N VAL A 37 -22.50 5.42 -23.04
CA VAL A 37 -23.31 5.95 -21.92
C VAL A 37 -24.79 5.54 -22.03
N ARG A 38 -25.30 5.45 -23.26
CA ARG A 38 -26.70 5.06 -23.53
C ARG A 38 -26.90 3.55 -23.56
N ALA A 39 -25.87 2.79 -23.92
CA ALA A 39 -25.92 1.33 -24.03
C ALA A 39 -26.00 0.60 -22.69
N GLN A 40 -25.33 1.11 -21.63
CA GLN A 40 -25.22 0.47 -20.31
C GLN A 40 -24.75 -1.01 -20.33
N LYS A 41 -24.26 -1.47 -21.48
CA LYS A 41 -23.87 -2.84 -21.81
C LYS A 41 -22.62 -2.80 -22.71
N PRO A 42 -21.81 -3.87 -22.74
CA PRO A 42 -20.60 -3.89 -23.56
C PRO A 42 -20.91 -3.71 -25.04
N LEU A 43 -20.05 -2.94 -25.72
CA LEU A 43 -20.15 -2.64 -27.14
C LEU A 43 -19.30 -3.63 -27.96
N ARG A 44 -19.88 -4.16 -29.03
CA ARG A 44 -19.16 -4.83 -30.12
C ARG A 44 -19.01 -3.87 -31.29
N MET A 45 -17.90 -3.99 -32.01
CA MET A 45 -17.59 -3.10 -33.12
C MET A 45 -17.34 -3.94 -34.37
N TYR A 46 -17.84 -3.47 -35.51
CA TYR A 46 -17.71 -4.13 -36.80
C TYR A 46 -17.12 -3.17 -37.82
N HIS A 47 -16.03 -3.57 -38.47
CA HIS A 47 -15.49 -2.86 -39.62
C HIS A 47 -16.44 -3.05 -40.81
N HIS A 48 -16.95 -1.93 -41.34
CA HIS A 48 -17.96 -1.86 -42.41
C HIS A 48 -19.20 -2.73 -42.16
N GLY A 49 -19.53 -3.00 -40.89
CA GLY A 49 -20.64 -3.88 -40.51
C GLY A 49 -20.44 -5.36 -40.86
N LYS A 50 -19.24 -5.77 -41.31
CA LYS A 50 -18.94 -7.14 -41.78
C LYS A 50 -17.99 -7.89 -40.87
N VAL A 51 -16.87 -7.27 -40.48
CA VAL A 51 -15.79 -7.94 -39.74
C VAL A 51 -15.79 -7.48 -38.29
N VAL A 52 -15.95 -8.41 -37.34
CA VAL A 52 -15.90 -8.08 -35.91
C VAL A 52 -14.49 -7.63 -35.53
N ILE A 53 -14.36 -6.45 -34.91
CA ILE A 53 -13.10 -5.92 -34.40
C ILE A 53 -12.90 -6.43 -32.97
N THR A 54 -12.16 -7.54 -32.81
CA THR A 54 -11.82 -8.14 -31.50
C THR A 54 -10.36 -7.99 -31.13
N HIS A 55 -9.44 -8.07 -32.11
CA HIS A 55 -8.00 -8.04 -31.90
C HIS A 55 -7.36 -6.78 -32.47
N ALA A 56 -6.17 -6.43 -31.98
CA ALA A 56 -5.44 -5.23 -32.41
C ALA A 56 -5.14 -5.21 -33.93
N GLN A 57 -4.91 -6.37 -34.54
CA GLN A 57 -4.69 -6.50 -35.98
C GLN A 57 -5.87 -6.03 -36.85
N HIS A 58 -7.09 -6.02 -36.31
CA HIS A 58 -8.25 -5.51 -37.06
C HIS A 58 -8.27 -3.98 -37.09
N VAL A 59 -7.61 -3.32 -36.13
CA VAL A 59 -7.51 -1.85 -36.05
C VAL A 59 -6.45 -1.33 -37.00
N THR A 60 -5.35 -2.08 -37.18
CA THR A 60 -4.28 -1.71 -38.13
C THR A 60 -4.74 -1.75 -39.60
N ASN A 61 -5.86 -2.42 -39.88
CA ASN A 61 -6.44 -2.51 -41.22
C ASN A 61 -7.46 -1.39 -41.50
N LEU A 62 -7.76 -0.54 -40.52
CA LEU A 62 -8.61 0.63 -40.71
C LEU A 62 -7.85 1.68 -41.52
N LYS A 63 -8.57 2.35 -42.43
CA LYS A 63 -8.05 3.45 -43.25
C LYS A 63 -8.85 4.72 -43.03
N ASP A 64 -8.30 5.84 -43.50
CA ASP A 64 -9.03 7.11 -43.60
C ASP A 64 -10.37 6.93 -44.33
N GLY A 65 -11.45 7.38 -43.70
CA GLY A 65 -12.83 7.28 -44.20
C GLY A 65 -13.55 5.97 -43.91
N ASP A 66 -12.91 4.99 -43.27
CA ASP A 66 -13.58 3.73 -42.92
C ASP A 66 -14.68 3.91 -41.87
N VAL A 67 -15.68 3.02 -41.92
CA VAL A 67 -16.86 3.06 -41.04
C VAL A 67 -16.81 1.90 -40.06
N VAL A 68 -16.97 2.20 -38.77
CA VAL A 68 -17.10 1.21 -37.70
C VAL A 68 -18.50 1.27 -37.12
N VAL A 69 -19.24 0.18 -37.29
CA VAL A 69 -20.60 0.03 -36.75
C VAL A 69 -20.53 -0.56 -35.36
N VAL A 70 -21.19 0.09 -34.40
CA VAL A 70 -21.18 -0.26 -32.97
C VAL A 70 -22.52 -0.87 -32.58
N THR A 71 -22.48 -2.09 -32.04
CA THR A 71 -23.66 -2.83 -31.58
C THR A 71 -23.57 -3.08 -30.08
N VAL A 72 -24.70 -3.18 -29.37
CA VAL A 72 -24.71 -3.67 -27.98
C VAL A 72 -24.72 -5.21 -27.96
N THR A 73 -23.83 -5.82 -27.18
CA THR A 73 -23.90 -7.26 -26.91
C THR A 73 -24.82 -7.52 -25.73
N ASP A 74 -25.82 -8.40 -25.91
CA ASP A 74 -26.58 -9.00 -24.81
C ASP A 74 -25.89 -10.25 -24.23
N GLU A 75 -24.68 -10.58 -24.70
CA GLU A 75 -23.87 -11.62 -24.09
C GLU A 75 -23.54 -11.19 -22.64
N GLU A 76 -24.22 -11.80 -21.67
CA GLU A 76 -23.84 -11.74 -20.28
C GLU A 76 -22.39 -12.19 -20.19
N GLN A 77 -21.49 -11.23 -19.96
CA GLN A 77 -20.15 -11.59 -19.55
C GLN A 77 -20.33 -12.40 -18.26
N GLY A 78 -20.03 -13.69 -18.33
CA GLY A 78 -19.91 -14.53 -17.15
C GLY A 78 -19.01 -13.84 -16.12
N PRO A 79 -19.09 -14.23 -14.83
CA PRO A 79 -18.30 -13.58 -13.79
C PRO A 79 -16.85 -13.43 -14.26
N PRO A 80 -16.25 -12.24 -14.12
CA PRO A 80 -14.90 -11.98 -14.62
C PRO A 80 -13.97 -13.07 -14.08
N PRO A 81 -12.96 -13.53 -14.85
CA PRO A 81 -12.07 -14.57 -14.39
C PRO A 81 -11.43 -14.15 -13.07
N ILE A 82 -11.79 -14.84 -11.99
CA ILE A 82 -11.29 -14.58 -10.65
C ILE A 82 -9.89 -15.19 -10.55
N SER A 83 -8.92 -14.41 -10.09
CA SER A 83 -7.57 -14.91 -9.85
C SER A 83 -7.56 -15.94 -8.72
N THR A 84 -6.63 -16.91 -8.76
CA THR A 84 -6.39 -17.85 -7.66
C THR A 84 -6.24 -17.13 -6.32
N HIS A 85 -5.62 -15.95 -6.31
CA HIS A 85 -5.52 -15.14 -5.11
C HIS A 85 -6.89 -14.66 -4.60
N GLN A 86 -7.74 -14.12 -5.47
CA GLN A 86 -9.07 -13.64 -5.09
C GLN A 86 -10.00 -14.78 -4.68
N ALA A 87 -9.84 -15.98 -5.25
CA ALA A 87 -10.60 -17.17 -4.86
C ALA A 87 -10.15 -17.78 -3.52
N HIS A 88 -8.85 -17.73 -3.21
CA HIS A 88 -8.29 -18.35 -2.01
C HIS A 88 -8.22 -17.41 -0.79
N TYR A 89 -8.14 -16.10 -1.00
CA TYR A 89 -8.01 -15.09 0.06
C TYR A 89 -9.32 -14.32 0.24
N VAL A 90 -10.32 -15.00 0.77
CA VAL A 90 -11.61 -14.39 1.16
C VAL A 90 -11.55 -14.03 2.65
N PRO A 91 -12.08 -12.87 3.08
CA PRO A 91 -12.12 -12.52 4.50
C PRO A 91 -12.92 -13.57 5.30
N HIS A 92 -12.22 -14.38 6.09
CA HIS A 92 -12.83 -15.32 7.01
C HIS A 92 -13.29 -14.58 8.28
N ARG A 93 -14.53 -14.84 8.72
CA ARG A 93 -15.02 -14.36 10.01
C ARG A 93 -14.15 -14.97 11.11
N LEU A 94 -13.48 -14.13 11.87
CA LEU A 94 -12.64 -14.57 12.98
C LEU A 94 -13.55 -15.12 14.07
N GLU A 95 -13.44 -16.43 14.33
CA GLU A 95 -14.06 -17.06 15.50
C GLU A 95 -13.46 -16.46 16.76
N ALA A 96 -14.33 -16.06 17.71
CA ALA A 96 -13.88 -15.56 18.99
C ALA A 96 -13.05 -16.64 19.67
N LYS A 97 -11.80 -16.30 20.04
CA LYS A 97 -10.95 -17.21 20.82
C LYS A 97 -11.74 -17.65 22.06
N LYS A 98 -11.84 -18.97 22.27
CA LYS A 98 -12.33 -19.50 23.55
C LYS A 98 -11.54 -18.82 24.67
N PRO A 99 -12.21 -18.34 25.74
CA PRO A 99 -11.50 -17.74 26.85
C PRO A 99 -10.42 -18.72 27.33
N PRO A 100 -9.22 -18.22 27.67
CA PRO A 100 -8.20 -19.08 28.24
C PRO A 100 -8.79 -19.80 29.46
N PRO A 101 -8.38 -21.05 29.74
CA PRO A 101 -8.75 -21.70 30.99
C PRO A 101 -8.39 -20.77 32.14
N ALA A 102 -9.30 -20.61 33.10
CA ALA A 102 -9.11 -19.75 34.25
C ALA A 102 -7.73 -20.03 34.86
N GLN A 103 -6.88 -19.00 34.94
CA GLN A 103 -5.62 -19.11 35.65
C GLN A 103 -5.96 -19.37 37.11
N ASP A 104 -5.43 -20.47 37.66
CA ASP A 104 -5.51 -20.75 39.09
C ASP A 104 -4.94 -19.52 39.83
N GLY A 105 -5.75 -18.97 40.74
CA GLY A 105 -5.38 -17.80 41.52
C GLY A 105 -4.10 -18.01 42.32
N PRO A 106 -3.49 -16.94 42.86
CA PRO A 106 -2.30 -17.07 43.70
C PRO A 106 -2.58 -18.08 44.81
N GLY A 107 -1.71 -19.10 44.90
CA GLY A 107 -1.87 -20.22 45.83
C GLY A 107 -2.11 -19.73 47.26
N GLU A 108 -2.98 -20.47 47.96
CA GLU A 108 -3.35 -20.20 49.35
C GLU A 108 -2.09 -20.00 50.21
N GLY A 109 -1.93 -18.78 50.73
CA GLY A 109 -0.72 -18.36 51.43
C GLY A 109 -0.49 -19.23 52.65
N VAL A 110 0.71 -19.81 52.74
CA VAL A 110 1.14 -20.56 53.93
C VAL A 110 1.04 -19.64 55.15
N PRO A 111 0.37 -20.03 56.24
CA PRO A 111 0.22 -19.18 57.42
C PRO A 111 1.61 -18.78 57.96
N PHE A 112 1.87 -17.49 58.05
CA PHE A 112 3.11 -16.96 58.60
C PHE A 112 3.08 -17.05 60.14
N ASP A 113 3.86 -17.97 60.71
CA ASP A 113 3.99 -18.15 62.18
C ASP A 113 5.12 -17.27 62.75
N GLY A 114 5.06 -15.97 62.51
CA GLY A 114 5.99 -15.00 63.08
C GLY A 114 5.32 -14.20 64.19
N LYS A 115 5.62 -14.51 65.45
CA LYS A 115 5.21 -13.71 66.60
C LYS A 115 6.42 -12.90 67.09
N SER A 116 6.21 -11.60 67.34
CA SER A 116 7.28 -10.76 67.90
C SER A 116 7.52 -11.11 69.37
N SER A 117 8.74 -10.88 69.88
CA SER A 117 9.07 -11.11 71.31
C SER A 117 8.10 -10.37 72.22
N TYR A 118 7.72 -9.14 71.87
CA TYR A 118 6.75 -8.35 72.62
C TYR A 118 5.39 -9.06 72.78
N THR A 119 4.88 -9.68 71.71
CA THR A 119 3.60 -10.42 71.74
C THR A 119 3.68 -11.69 72.58
N VAL A 120 4.86 -12.30 72.68
CA VAL A 120 5.10 -13.48 73.52
C VAL A 120 5.26 -13.08 74.99
N ASP A 121 5.92 -11.97 75.28
CA ASP A 121 6.28 -11.57 76.64
C ASP A 121 5.16 -10.84 77.40
N TYR A 122 4.33 -10.05 76.70
CA TYR A 122 3.25 -9.25 77.31
C TYR A 122 1.87 -9.85 76.99
N ILE A 123 1.56 -10.99 77.60
CA ILE A 123 0.24 -11.64 77.50
C ILE A 123 -0.64 -11.16 78.66
N PRO A 124 -1.94 -10.88 78.45
CA PRO A 124 -2.84 -10.48 79.55
C PRO A 124 -2.87 -11.55 80.63
N HIS A 125 -2.41 -11.19 81.83
CA HIS A 125 -2.45 -12.08 82.98
C HIS A 125 -3.88 -12.09 83.53
N PRO A 126 -4.42 -13.26 83.91
CA PRO A 126 -5.76 -13.35 84.45
C PRO A 126 -5.85 -12.53 85.73
N LEU A 127 -6.70 -11.51 85.71
CA LEU A 127 -7.04 -10.76 86.91
C LEU A 127 -7.85 -11.68 87.81
N GLU A 128 -7.38 -11.93 89.03
CA GLU A 128 -8.14 -12.73 89.99
C GLU A 128 -9.46 -12.01 90.30
N VAL A 129 -10.55 -12.56 89.76
CA VAL A 129 -11.89 -12.10 90.09
C VAL A 129 -12.22 -12.64 91.48
N ARG A 130 -12.31 -11.72 92.44
CA ARG A 130 -12.65 -12.05 93.83
C ARG A 130 -13.96 -12.84 93.89
N ASP A 131 -13.91 -14.01 94.52
CA ASP A 131 -15.04 -14.94 94.60
C ASP A 131 -16.28 -14.28 95.24
N LYS A 132 -17.43 -14.42 94.55
CA LYS A 132 -18.72 -14.06 95.12
C LYS A 132 -19.18 -15.18 96.07
N ALA A 133 -19.61 -14.83 97.27
CA ALA A 133 -20.07 -15.78 98.27
C ALA A 133 -21.26 -16.61 97.74
N LYS A 134 -21.13 -17.94 97.74
CA LYS A 134 -22.20 -18.87 97.36
C LYS A 134 -23.23 -18.95 98.50
N PRO A 135 -24.56 -18.94 98.22
CA PRO A 135 -25.55 -19.24 99.25
C PRO A 135 -25.47 -20.71 99.68
N PRO A 136 -25.84 -21.05 100.93
CA PRO A 136 -25.75 -22.42 101.43
C PRO A 136 -26.64 -23.36 100.61
N ARG A 137 -26.03 -24.41 100.08
CA ARG A 137 -26.66 -25.43 99.22
C ARG A 137 -27.52 -26.37 100.05
N ASN A 138 -28.79 -26.01 100.27
CA ASN A 138 -29.81 -26.91 100.80
C ASN A 138 -30.90 -27.12 99.75
N VAL A 139 -30.60 -27.93 98.74
CA VAL A 139 -31.61 -28.55 97.88
C VAL A 139 -31.17 -29.99 97.66
N TRP A 140 -31.98 -30.91 98.16
CA TRP A 140 -31.86 -32.35 97.95
C TRP A 140 -32.09 -32.64 96.46
N GLU A 141 -31.10 -33.22 95.78
CA GLU A 141 -31.21 -33.66 94.38
C GLU A 141 -31.65 -35.13 94.35
N PRO A 142 -32.91 -35.46 93.98
CA PRO A 142 -33.30 -36.83 93.77
C PRO A 142 -32.73 -37.29 92.42
N GLY A 143 -31.80 -38.24 92.45
CA GLY A 143 -31.32 -38.90 91.23
C GLY A 143 -29.82 -38.94 91.04
N ARG A 144 -29.01 -38.59 92.05
CA ARG A 144 -27.58 -38.97 92.05
C ARG A 144 -27.43 -40.44 92.49
N THR A 145 -28.01 -41.34 91.71
CA THR A 145 -27.65 -42.75 91.71
C THR A 145 -26.46 -42.94 90.79
N GLU A 146 -25.38 -43.50 91.31
CA GLU A 146 -24.10 -43.70 90.62
C GLU A 146 -24.14 -44.76 89.50
N ALA A 147 -25.34 -45.16 89.07
CA ALA A 147 -25.58 -46.01 87.92
C ALA A 147 -25.86 -45.12 86.71
N ARG A 148 -24.79 -44.65 86.05
CA ARG A 148 -24.87 -44.18 84.66
C ARG A 148 -25.52 -45.31 83.86
N THR A 149 -26.75 -45.13 83.40
CA THR A 149 -27.41 -46.04 82.46
C THR A 149 -26.42 -46.42 81.38
N GLY A 150 -26.03 -47.70 81.35
CA GLY A 150 -25.01 -48.21 80.45
C GLY A 150 -25.37 -47.83 79.02
N LYS A 151 -24.39 -47.37 78.25
CA LYS A 151 -24.59 -47.10 76.82
C LYS A 151 -25.10 -48.41 76.18
N SER A 152 -26.12 -48.33 75.33
CA SER A 152 -26.65 -49.52 74.65
C SER A 152 -25.56 -50.20 73.82
N THR A 153 -25.68 -51.52 73.61
CA THR A 153 -24.78 -52.31 72.76
C THR A 153 -24.60 -51.69 71.37
N TYR A 154 -25.66 -51.14 70.81
CA TYR A 154 -25.62 -50.39 69.55
C TYR A 154 -24.64 -49.20 69.59
N ASN A 155 -24.62 -48.44 70.69
CA ASN A 155 -23.76 -47.26 70.85
C ASN A 155 -22.30 -47.63 71.14
N SER A 156 -22.02 -48.85 71.60
CA SER A 156 -20.64 -49.36 71.75
C SER A 156 -20.11 -50.04 70.50
N GLU A 157 -20.95 -50.73 69.72
CA GLU A 157 -20.53 -51.56 68.58
C GLU A 157 -20.44 -50.77 67.26
N PHE A 158 -21.16 -49.65 67.13
CA PHE A 158 -21.18 -48.84 65.91
C PHE A 158 -20.75 -47.37 66.16
N PRO A 159 -19.51 -47.12 66.64
CA PRO A 159 -18.98 -45.77 66.68
C PRO A 159 -18.73 -45.23 65.26
N TRP A 160 -18.81 -43.91 65.10
CA TRP A 160 -18.41 -43.27 63.84
C TRP A 160 -16.93 -43.53 63.55
N HIS A 161 -16.63 -44.18 62.42
CA HIS A 161 -15.27 -44.37 61.94
C HIS A 161 -14.91 -43.30 60.91
N ALA A 162 -13.79 -42.61 61.12
CA ALA A 162 -13.25 -41.69 60.13
C ALA A 162 -12.60 -42.47 58.98
N VAL A 163 -13.20 -42.41 57.80
CA VAL A 163 -12.64 -43.01 56.58
C VAL A 163 -11.63 -42.04 55.97
N LYS A 164 -10.40 -42.51 55.70
CA LYS A 164 -9.43 -41.72 54.95
C LYS A 164 -9.90 -41.60 53.49
N PRO A 165 -9.92 -40.39 52.90
CA PRO A 165 -10.21 -40.25 51.48
C PRO A 165 -9.26 -41.11 50.64
N PRO A 166 -9.74 -41.72 49.53
CA PRO A 166 -8.87 -42.52 48.66
C PRO A 166 -7.74 -41.65 48.09
N GLU A 167 -6.50 -42.15 48.17
CA GLU A 167 -5.35 -41.48 47.58
C GLU A 167 -5.47 -41.48 46.05
N SER A 168 -5.30 -40.31 45.42
CA SER A 168 -5.46 -40.19 43.97
C SER A 168 -4.28 -40.87 43.26
N SER A 169 -4.57 -41.86 42.41
CA SER A 169 -3.55 -42.57 41.60
C SER A 169 -3.09 -41.77 40.36
N LYS A 170 -3.06 -40.43 40.43
CA LYS A 170 -2.64 -39.61 39.29
C LYS A 170 -1.15 -39.86 39.03
N LYS A 171 -0.83 -40.41 37.85
CA LYS A 171 0.56 -40.56 37.39
C LYS A 171 1.20 -39.18 37.35
N GLN A 172 2.27 -38.98 38.11
CA GLN A 172 3.11 -37.79 37.99
C GLN A 172 3.83 -37.88 36.64
N VAL A 173 3.32 -37.16 35.64
CA VAL A 173 4.02 -36.99 34.36
C VAL A 173 5.10 -35.93 34.60
N PRO A 174 6.39 -36.22 34.36
CA PRO A 174 7.42 -35.21 34.48
C PRO A 174 7.10 -34.04 33.54
N PRO A 175 7.34 -32.78 33.94
CA PRO A 175 7.10 -31.64 33.07
C PRO A 175 7.92 -31.82 31.79
N ALA A 176 7.25 -31.67 30.64
CA ALA A 176 7.92 -31.74 29.35
C ALA A 176 9.07 -30.73 29.33
N ALA A 177 10.24 -31.15 28.83
CA ALA A 177 11.41 -30.29 28.75
C ALA A 177 11.06 -29.01 27.97
N HIS A 178 11.43 -27.86 28.54
CA HIS A 178 11.22 -26.56 27.91
C HIS A 178 12.15 -26.45 26.70
N VAL A 179 11.62 -26.75 25.51
CA VAL A 179 12.29 -26.49 24.24
C VAL A 179 12.01 -25.03 23.86
N PRO A 180 13.02 -24.16 23.79
CA PRO A 180 12.79 -22.78 23.35
C PRO A 180 12.27 -22.76 21.92
N PHE A 181 11.27 -21.92 21.67
CA PHE A 181 10.68 -21.78 20.35
C PHE A 181 11.57 -20.89 19.46
N GLU A 182 12.24 -21.51 18.48
CA GLU A 182 13.11 -20.83 17.51
C GLU A 182 12.34 -20.37 16.25
N GLY A 183 11.12 -19.86 16.42
CA GLY A 183 10.30 -19.40 15.30
C GLY A 183 10.65 -17.98 14.86
N LEU A 184 11.66 -17.83 14.01
CA LEU A 184 11.90 -16.58 13.31
C LEU A 184 11.04 -16.51 12.04
N THR A 185 10.42 -15.35 11.81
CA THR A 185 9.65 -15.11 10.58
C THR A 185 10.60 -14.97 9.39
N SER A 186 10.14 -15.31 8.18
CA SER A 186 10.91 -15.08 6.95
C SER A 186 11.38 -13.62 6.84
N TYR A 187 10.52 -12.68 7.23
CA TYR A 187 10.84 -11.26 7.27
C TYR A 187 12.06 -10.92 8.14
N GLN A 188 12.19 -11.53 9.33
CA GLN A 188 13.35 -11.32 10.21
C GLN A 188 14.63 -11.93 9.65
N HIS A 189 14.52 -13.02 8.88
CA HIS A 189 15.65 -13.61 8.16
C HIS A 189 16.08 -12.77 6.96
N ASP A 190 15.11 -12.20 6.22
CA ASP A 190 15.36 -11.54 4.94
C ASP A 190 15.79 -10.07 5.10
N TYR A 191 15.25 -9.36 6.10
CA TYR A 191 15.48 -7.92 6.29
C TYR A 191 16.47 -7.63 7.41
N ILE A 192 17.72 -8.03 7.21
CA ILE A 192 18.82 -7.78 8.15
C ILE A 192 19.56 -6.50 7.75
N LYS A 193 20.10 -5.76 8.73
CA LYS A 193 20.91 -4.57 8.48
C LYS A 193 22.19 -4.93 7.74
N HIS A 194 22.22 -4.66 6.43
CA HIS A 194 23.44 -4.82 5.63
C HIS A 194 24.48 -3.74 5.98
N PRO A 195 25.79 -4.05 5.94
CA PRO A 195 26.82 -3.06 6.11
C PRO A 195 26.80 -2.07 4.95
N ASN A 196 26.58 -0.79 5.26
CA ASN A 196 26.64 0.27 4.26
C ASN A 196 28.08 0.47 3.82
N ARG A 197 28.38 0.21 2.54
CA ARG A 197 29.69 0.58 1.99
C ARG A 197 29.77 2.11 1.97
N PRO A 198 30.75 2.74 2.63
CA PRO A 198 30.94 4.18 2.51
C PRO A 198 31.16 4.50 1.03
N ARG A 199 30.47 5.52 0.52
CA ARG A 199 30.69 6.01 -0.84
C ARG A 199 32.19 6.25 -0.99
N SER A 200 32.85 5.56 -1.92
CA SER A 200 34.24 5.84 -2.23
C SER A 200 34.28 7.30 -2.68
N ALA A 201 34.74 8.17 -1.79
CA ALA A 201 35.11 9.51 -2.20
C ALA A 201 36.19 9.29 -3.25
N THR A 202 35.86 9.52 -4.52
CA THR A 202 36.88 9.93 -5.48
C THR A 202 37.49 11.17 -4.85
N GLY A 203 38.61 10.97 -4.15
CA GLY A 203 39.23 12.00 -3.33
C GLY A 203 39.41 13.23 -4.20
N ARG A 204 39.01 14.40 -3.70
CA ARG A 204 39.40 15.65 -4.36
C ARG A 204 40.92 15.59 -4.56
N PRO A 205 41.44 15.84 -5.78
CA PRO A 205 42.88 15.84 -5.99
C PRO A 205 43.48 16.85 -5.02
N LYS A 206 44.48 16.40 -4.23
CA LYS A 206 45.19 17.30 -3.32
C LYS A 206 45.79 18.44 -4.16
N PRO A 207 45.63 19.71 -3.76
CA PRO A 207 46.32 20.79 -4.45
C PRO A 207 47.83 20.50 -4.38
N GLN A 208 48.46 20.27 -5.52
CA GLN A 208 49.91 20.14 -5.58
C GLN A 208 50.50 21.52 -5.30
N MET A 209 51.19 21.66 -4.16
CA MET A 209 51.96 22.87 -3.91
C MET A 209 53.23 22.82 -4.77
N PRO A 210 53.57 23.91 -5.48
CA PRO A 210 54.81 23.97 -6.23
C PRO A 210 56.01 23.85 -5.26
N ALA A 211 57.06 23.17 -5.69
CA ALA A 211 58.27 23.00 -4.90
C ALA A 211 58.89 24.38 -4.61
N SER A 212 58.91 24.79 -3.35
CA SER A 212 59.46 26.06 -2.91
C SER A 212 60.97 25.93 -2.67
N GLY A 213 61.75 26.07 -3.74
CA GLY A 213 63.19 26.37 -3.68
C GLY A 213 63.46 27.79 -4.20
N PRO A 214 64.58 28.45 -3.82
CA PRO A 214 64.92 29.76 -4.38
C PRO A 214 65.16 29.64 -5.89
N PHE A 215 64.38 30.36 -6.69
CA PHE A 215 64.45 30.41 -8.14
C PHE A 215 65.18 31.67 -8.59
N ASP A 216 66.40 31.52 -9.10
CA ASP A 216 67.11 32.62 -9.77
C ASP A 216 66.64 32.69 -11.23
N GLY A 217 65.52 33.39 -11.42
CA GLY A 217 64.79 33.50 -12.68
C GLY A 217 65.29 34.61 -13.60
N THR A 218 66.58 34.91 -13.61
CA THR A 218 67.11 35.89 -14.55
C THR A 218 67.32 35.25 -15.91
N THR A 219 66.53 35.67 -16.89
CA THR A 219 66.65 35.18 -18.27
C THR A 219 67.76 35.92 -19.01
N THR A 220 68.36 35.29 -20.01
CA THR A 220 69.35 35.94 -20.89
C THR A 220 68.78 37.19 -21.57
N TYR A 221 67.47 37.22 -21.80
CA TYR A 221 66.79 38.40 -22.33
C TYR A 221 66.89 39.61 -21.40
N THR A 222 66.59 39.41 -20.12
CA THR A 222 66.69 40.48 -19.11
C THR A 222 68.12 40.98 -18.90
N THR A 223 69.13 40.11 -19.12
CA THR A 223 70.53 40.51 -19.04
C THR A 223 70.98 41.29 -20.28
N ASP A 224 70.57 40.83 -21.47
CA ASP A 224 71.14 41.29 -22.74
C ASP A 224 70.39 42.47 -23.35
N TYR A 225 69.09 42.60 -23.05
CA TYR A 225 68.20 43.63 -23.62
C TYR A 225 67.77 44.64 -22.56
N LYS A 226 68.74 45.44 -22.11
CA LYS A 226 68.46 46.61 -21.26
C LYS A 226 68.12 47.81 -22.15
N ARG A 227 67.40 48.78 -21.59
CA ARG A 227 67.00 49.98 -22.34
C ARG A 227 68.24 50.81 -22.69
N PHE A 228 68.64 50.75 -23.95
CA PHE A 228 69.58 51.70 -24.53
C PHE A 228 68.83 52.98 -24.90
N HIS A 229 69.39 54.14 -24.56
CA HIS A 229 68.80 55.42 -24.94
C HIS A 229 69.10 55.70 -26.42
N VAL A 230 68.06 55.76 -27.25
CA VAL A 230 68.16 56.01 -28.70
C VAL A 230 67.45 57.33 -29.02
N PRO A 231 68.03 58.24 -29.83
CA PRO A 231 67.36 59.49 -30.21
C PRO A 231 66.08 59.22 -31.02
N GLN A 232 65.06 60.05 -30.79
CA GLN A 232 63.71 59.89 -31.34
C GLN A 232 63.66 60.11 -32.86
N ALA A 233 63.10 59.14 -33.59
CA ALA A 233 62.85 59.23 -35.02
C ALA A 233 61.58 60.05 -35.33
N ARG A 234 61.55 60.75 -36.47
CA ARG A 234 60.38 61.54 -36.90
C ARG A 234 59.25 60.62 -37.41
N PRO A 235 57.98 60.87 -37.03
CA PRO A 235 56.86 60.01 -37.42
C PRO A 235 56.43 60.22 -38.88
N LEU A 236 56.24 59.12 -39.62
CA LEU A 236 55.58 59.08 -40.92
C LEU A 236 54.14 58.63 -40.72
N LYS A 237 53.17 59.55 -40.81
CA LYS A 237 51.76 59.26 -40.53
C LYS A 237 51.08 58.65 -41.77
N PRO A 238 50.42 57.48 -41.68
CA PRO A 238 49.62 56.96 -42.79
C PRO A 238 48.40 57.87 -43.01
N GLN A 239 48.04 58.14 -44.26
CA GLN A 239 46.79 58.83 -44.53
C GLN A 239 45.62 57.94 -44.10
N ASP A 240 44.68 58.51 -43.35
CA ASP A 240 43.43 57.87 -42.94
C ASP A 240 42.55 57.62 -44.19
N GLY A 241 42.93 56.62 -44.98
CA GLY A 241 42.16 56.16 -46.13
C GLY A 241 40.95 55.38 -45.63
N VAL A 242 39.75 55.90 -45.93
CA VAL A 242 38.46 55.25 -45.68
C VAL A 242 38.54 53.77 -46.08
N LEU A 243 38.36 52.88 -45.12
CA LEU A 243 38.31 51.44 -45.35
C LEU A 243 37.23 51.15 -46.39
N LYS A 244 37.64 50.64 -47.56
CA LYS A 244 36.71 50.16 -48.58
C LYS A 244 35.99 48.95 -48.00
N THR A 245 34.74 49.13 -47.61
CA THR A 245 33.86 48.02 -47.28
C THR A 245 33.30 47.47 -48.58
N ASP A 246 33.50 46.19 -48.84
CA ASP A 246 32.91 45.52 -49.99
C ASP A 246 31.37 45.55 -49.84
N LYS A 247 30.65 45.90 -50.91
CA LYS A 247 29.18 46.06 -50.90
C LYS A 247 28.42 44.73 -50.84
N ASN A 248 29.11 43.63 -50.58
CA ASN A 248 28.52 42.29 -50.57
C ASN A 248 27.66 42.12 -49.31
N PRO A 249 26.39 41.70 -49.43
CA PRO A 249 25.57 41.36 -48.28
C PRO A 249 26.23 40.25 -47.45
N PHE A 250 26.12 40.33 -46.12
CA PHE A 250 26.63 39.31 -45.22
C PHE A 250 25.79 38.01 -45.33
N GLU A 251 26.43 36.91 -45.72
CA GLU A 251 25.78 35.60 -45.94
C GLU A 251 25.72 34.71 -44.68
N GLY A 252 25.97 35.25 -43.49
CA GLY A 252 25.97 34.46 -42.25
C GLY A 252 24.56 34.11 -41.76
N ALA A 253 24.03 32.96 -42.19
CA ALA A 253 22.87 32.32 -41.58
C ALA A 253 23.30 31.18 -40.65
N SER A 254 22.82 31.19 -39.41
CA SER A 254 23.03 30.10 -38.46
C SER A 254 22.44 28.80 -38.98
N GLU A 255 23.00 27.66 -38.56
CA GLU A 255 22.48 26.32 -38.86
C GLU A 255 21.00 26.21 -38.45
N TYR A 256 20.64 26.77 -37.29
CA TYR A 256 19.26 26.85 -36.81
C TYR A 256 18.29 27.48 -37.82
N ARG A 257 18.68 28.60 -38.45
CA ARG A 257 17.83 29.30 -39.43
C ARG A 257 17.71 28.51 -40.75
N ARG A 258 18.69 27.67 -41.07
CA ARG A 258 18.69 26.81 -42.27
C ARG A 258 17.86 25.55 -42.08
N GLU A 259 17.84 24.98 -40.88
CA GLU A 259 17.26 23.67 -40.61
C GLU A 259 15.82 23.72 -40.06
N TYR A 260 15.47 24.72 -39.27
CA TYR A 260 14.15 24.78 -38.60
C TYR A 260 13.13 25.57 -39.42
N LEU A 261 12.69 24.99 -40.54
CA LEU A 261 11.62 25.52 -41.37
C LEU A 261 10.24 24.98 -40.93
N LYS A 262 9.18 25.74 -41.22
CA LYS A 262 7.81 25.30 -40.96
C LYS A 262 7.45 24.17 -41.93
N HIS A 263 7.45 22.93 -41.47
CA HIS A 263 6.95 21.79 -42.24
C HIS A 263 5.41 21.73 -42.19
N PRO A 264 4.73 21.41 -43.32
CA PRO A 264 3.29 21.14 -43.30
C PRO A 264 3.03 19.86 -42.49
N LEU A 265 2.20 19.96 -41.46
CA LEU A 265 1.76 18.80 -40.68
C LEU A 265 0.76 18.01 -41.52
N GLN A 266 0.95 16.68 -41.64
CA GLN A 266 -0.09 15.81 -42.19
C GLN A 266 -1.31 15.86 -41.26
N GLY A 267 -2.49 16.14 -41.83
CA GLY A 267 -3.74 16.17 -41.07
C GLY A 267 -4.05 14.80 -40.45
N PRO A 268 -4.80 14.75 -39.33
CA PRO A 268 -5.20 13.48 -38.75
C PRO A 268 -6.13 12.73 -39.73
N GLU A 269 -5.80 11.49 -40.07
CA GLU A 269 -6.71 10.57 -40.75
C GLU A 269 -7.95 10.34 -39.87
N ILE A 270 -9.14 10.31 -40.47
CA ILE A 270 -10.43 10.30 -39.79
C ILE A 270 -11.13 8.96 -40.01
N LEU A 271 -11.69 8.41 -38.94
CA LEU A 271 -12.54 7.23 -38.91
C LEU A 271 -13.98 7.64 -38.54
N HIS A 272 -14.97 7.03 -39.18
CA HIS A 272 -16.38 7.24 -38.85
C HIS A 272 -16.91 6.11 -37.96
N ILE A 273 -17.58 6.47 -36.87
CA ILE A 273 -18.23 5.53 -35.96
C ILE A 273 -19.74 5.76 -36.01
N GLU A 274 -20.50 4.69 -36.22
CA GLU A 274 -21.96 4.70 -36.33
C GLU A 274 -22.58 3.70 -35.34
N PRO A 275 -23.73 4.00 -34.72
CA PRO A 275 -24.46 3.00 -33.96
C PRO A 275 -25.23 2.05 -34.90
N ASP A 276 -25.55 0.86 -34.41
CA ASP A 276 -26.37 -0.12 -35.12
C ASP A 276 -27.79 0.40 -35.35
N LEU A 277 -28.20 0.49 -36.62
CA LEU A 277 -29.53 0.95 -37.01
C LEU A 277 -30.64 0.00 -36.52
N ARG A 278 -30.32 -1.27 -36.22
CA ARG A 278 -31.30 -2.25 -35.74
C ARG A 278 -31.70 -2.05 -34.27
N ARG A 279 -30.92 -1.30 -33.49
CA ARG A 279 -31.16 -1.04 -32.05
C ARG A 279 -31.49 0.43 -31.75
N LEU A 280 -32.59 0.89 -32.35
CA LEU A 280 -33.15 2.23 -32.09
C LEU A 280 -33.69 2.39 -30.66
N ASP A 281 -33.95 1.29 -29.96
CA ASP A 281 -34.31 1.22 -28.54
C ASP A 281 -33.18 1.74 -27.64
N VAL A 282 -31.92 1.48 -28.01
CA VAL A 282 -30.74 1.90 -27.25
C VAL A 282 -30.30 3.33 -27.62
N TRP A 283 -30.35 3.68 -28.90
CA TRP A 283 -29.99 5.02 -29.39
C TRP A 283 -31.17 5.70 -30.10
N PRO A 284 -32.18 6.18 -29.35
CA PRO A 284 -33.28 6.92 -29.94
C PRO A 284 -32.76 8.17 -30.63
N LYS A 285 -33.33 8.47 -31.80
CA LYS A 285 -33.04 9.71 -32.54
C LYS A 285 -33.31 10.89 -31.58
N ARG A 286 -32.38 11.85 -31.52
CA ARG A 286 -32.62 13.06 -30.73
C ARG A 286 -33.85 13.75 -31.34
N PRO A 287 -34.85 14.16 -30.54
CA PRO A 287 -35.95 14.96 -31.08
C PRO A 287 -35.34 16.20 -31.72
N ALA A 288 -35.74 16.50 -32.96
CA ALA A 288 -35.34 17.72 -33.63
C ALA A 288 -35.77 18.89 -32.73
N THR A 289 -34.81 19.53 -32.07
CA THR A 289 -35.08 20.74 -31.29
C THR A 289 -35.58 21.79 -32.27
N GLU A 290 -36.87 22.10 -32.21
CA GLU A 290 -37.45 23.29 -32.82
C GLU A 290 -36.58 24.48 -32.44
N GLN A 291 -36.08 25.19 -33.44
CA GLN A 291 -35.35 26.43 -33.25
C GLN A 291 -36.29 27.46 -32.62
N GLY A 292 -36.21 27.58 -31.29
CA GLY A 292 -36.87 28.63 -30.54
C GLY A 292 -36.26 29.99 -30.86
N ALA A 293 -37.04 30.78 -31.59
CA ALA A 293 -37.23 32.21 -31.41
C ALA A 293 -35.98 33.11 -31.26
N SER A 294 -35.64 33.74 -32.39
CA SER A 294 -35.20 35.14 -32.47
C SER A 294 -35.71 36.00 -31.30
N GLY A 295 -34.80 36.36 -30.40
CA GLY A 295 -34.99 37.39 -29.39
C GLY A 295 -34.10 38.58 -29.68
N ARG A 296 -34.55 39.47 -30.57
CA ARG A 296 -34.06 40.86 -30.64
C ARG A 296 -34.27 41.51 -29.28
N ARG A 297 -33.22 42.08 -28.69
CA ARG A 297 -33.32 43.21 -27.75
C ARG A 297 -32.17 44.19 -28.01
N ASN A 298 -32.57 45.46 -28.02
CA ASN A 298 -31.79 46.66 -28.29
C ASN A 298 -30.64 46.88 -27.30
#